data_AF-A0A8J2I3A7-F1
#
_entry.id   AF-A0A8J2I3A7-F1
#
_cell.length_a   1.000
_cell.length_b   1.000
_cell.length_c   1.000
_cell.angle_alpha   90.00
_cell.angle_beta   90.00
_cell.angle_gamma   90.00
#
_symmetry.space_group_name_H-M   'P 1'
#
loop_
_entity.id
_entity.type
_entity.pdbx_description
1 polymer ?
#
loop_
_entity_poly.entity_id
_entity_poly.type
_entity_poly.pdbx_seq_one_letter_code
_entity_poly.pdbx_strand_id
1 'polypeptide(L)'
;MCPGAPPEGADLTEKEKKGLARAEWFLGKQLDEGHMGYAIEMRTRPQTIGVAFNDNPVGIMMFFGEKYNELADPSLGTATLDNEQWLHDLCTTLSLYFFTPPSVMTSMLSYYNNVRHEMYTKFDAKDENLIRVPLGVSTFPYDAFPAPKSGVETTCTDLKFFRDHDRGGHFACMECPDEMVRDMRDFFGEWYKA
;
A
#
# COMPACT_ATOMS: atom_id res chain seq x y z
N MET A 1 -3.66 -4.01 -1.06
CA MET A 1 -4.06 -3.13 -2.18
C MET A 1 -4.22 -3.94 -3.46
N CYS A 2 -5.25 -3.65 -4.26
CA CYS A 2 -5.46 -4.21 -5.60
C CYS A 2 -5.75 -3.03 -6.55
N PRO A 3 -4.70 -2.36 -7.07
CA PRO A 3 -4.88 -1.11 -7.80
C PRO A 3 -5.60 -1.36 -9.13
N GLY A 4 -6.85 -0.92 -9.21
CA GLY A 4 -7.69 -1.04 -10.39
C GLY A 4 -8.26 0.30 -10.79
N ALA A 5 -8.19 0.64 -12.08
CA ALA A 5 -8.84 1.84 -12.59
C ALA A 5 -10.32 1.53 -12.84
N PRO A 6 -11.27 2.32 -12.31
CA PRO A 6 -12.67 2.12 -12.63
C PRO A 6 -12.90 2.33 -14.14
N PRO A 7 -13.90 1.64 -14.74
CA PRO A 7 -14.27 1.86 -16.13
C PRO A 7 -14.56 3.34 -16.44
N GLU A 8 -14.29 3.75 -17.67
CA GLU A 8 -14.60 5.11 -18.12
C GLU A 8 -16.11 5.39 -17.99
N GLY A 9 -16.46 6.51 -17.36
CA GLY A 9 -17.85 6.89 -17.11
C GLY A 9 -18.52 6.16 -15.94
N ALA A 10 -17.78 5.42 -15.10
CA ALA A 10 -18.33 4.84 -13.88
C ALA A 10 -18.94 5.91 -12.96
N ASP A 11 -20.12 5.62 -12.41
CA ASP A 11 -20.78 6.47 -11.41
C ASP A 11 -20.13 6.26 -10.04
N LEU A 12 -19.15 7.11 -9.72
CA LEU A 12 -18.38 7.01 -8.49
C LEU A 12 -19.03 7.82 -7.37
N THR A 13 -19.07 7.22 -6.19
CA THR A 13 -19.45 7.91 -4.95
C THR A 13 -18.42 8.99 -4.58
N GLU A 14 -18.81 9.93 -3.72
CA GLU A 14 -17.88 10.96 -3.22
C GLU A 14 -16.69 10.36 -2.45
N LYS A 15 -16.88 9.22 -1.79
CA LYS A 15 -15.81 8.50 -1.10
C LYS A 15 -14.80 7.92 -2.09
N GLU A 16 -15.28 7.29 -3.15
CA GLU A 16 -14.42 6.74 -4.21
C GLU A 16 -13.66 7.85 -4.97
N LYS A 17 -14.30 8.99 -5.24
CA LYS A 17 -13.63 10.16 -5.82
C LYS A 17 -12.49 10.66 -4.92
N LYS A 18 -12.69 10.73 -3.60
CA LYS A 18 -11.63 11.06 -2.64
C LYS A 18 -10.51 10.03 -2.63
N GLY A 19 -10.85 8.74 -2.72
CA GLY A 19 -9.87 7.66 -2.85
C GLY A 19 -8.99 7.82 -4.09
N LEU A 20 -9.58 8.09 -5.25
CA LEU A 20 -8.83 8.35 -6.49
C LEU A 20 -8.00 9.64 -6.41
N ALA A 21 -8.52 10.70 -5.78
CA ALA A 21 -7.76 11.93 -5.56
C ALA A 21 -6.55 11.68 -4.63
N ARG A 22 -6.69 10.79 -3.63
CA ARG A 22 -5.56 10.36 -2.80
C ARG A 22 -4.54 9.54 -3.60
N ALA A 23 -5.00 8.62 -4.43
CA ALA A 23 -4.11 7.85 -5.32
C ALA A 23 -3.33 8.78 -6.25
N GLU A 24 -3.98 9.80 -6.80
CA GLU A 24 -3.35 10.85 -7.61
C GLU A 24 -2.37 11.70 -6.81
N TRP A 25 -2.71 12.09 -5.57
CA TRP A 25 -1.79 12.81 -4.67
C TRP A 25 -0.52 11.99 -4.41
N PHE A 26 -0.65 10.69 -4.17
CA PHE A 26 0.49 9.83 -3.88
C PHE A 26 1.33 9.50 -5.13
N LEU A 27 0.69 9.05 -6.21
CA LEU A 27 1.35 8.63 -7.45
C LEU A 27 1.82 9.81 -8.31
N GLY A 28 1.19 10.97 -8.16
CA GLY A 28 1.39 12.12 -9.01
C GLY A 28 0.71 12.02 -10.39
N LYS A 29 1.20 12.83 -11.32
CA LYS A 29 0.73 12.92 -12.72
C LYS A 29 1.93 12.88 -13.66
N GLN A 30 1.64 12.87 -14.96
CA GLN A 30 2.71 13.05 -15.94
C GLN A 30 3.49 14.35 -15.66
N LEU A 31 4.80 14.22 -15.42
CA LEU A 31 5.72 15.30 -15.04
C LEU A 31 5.56 15.87 -13.61
N ASP A 32 4.82 15.18 -12.74
CA ASP A 32 4.68 15.49 -11.31
C ASP A 32 4.75 14.19 -10.52
N GLU A 33 5.81 13.98 -9.73
CA GLU A 33 6.08 12.68 -9.12
C GLU A 33 5.35 12.46 -7.77
N GLY A 34 4.47 13.37 -7.33
CA GLY A 34 3.74 13.22 -6.07
C GLY A 34 4.68 12.83 -4.90
N HIS A 35 4.39 11.69 -4.26
CA HIS A 35 5.21 11.11 -3.19
C HIS A 35 6.10 9.93 -3.66
N MET A 36 6.30 9.79 -4.97
CA MET A 36 7.00 8.66 -5.61
C MET A 36 8.52 8.77 -5.68
N GLY A 37 9.13 9.85 -5.17
CA GLY A 37 10.58 10.03 -5.16
C GLY A 37 11.34 8.82 -4.58
N TYR A 38 10.83 8.26 -3.48
CA TYR A 38 11.42 7.07 -2.85
C TYR A 38 11.41 5.86 -3.81
N ALA A 39 10.29 5.60 -4.49
CA ALA A 39 10.14 4.49 -5.42
C ALA A 39 11.00 4.65 -6.67
N ILE A 40 11.21 5.88 -7.14
CA ILE A 40 12.09 6.19 -8.27
C ILE A 40 13.54 5.88 -7.92
N GLU A 41 14.01 6.30 -6.74
CA GLU A 41 15.36 5.99 -6.28
C GLU A 41 15.54 4.47 -6.12
N MET A 42 14.59 3.80 -5.45
CA MET A 42 14.61 2.35 -5.24
C MET A 42 14.61 1.57 -6.56
N ARG A 43 13.86 2.00 -7.59
CA ARG A 43 13.81 1.30 -8.89
C ARG A 43 14.98 1.61 -9.81
N THR A 44 15.72 2.69 -9.60
CA THR A 44 16.80 3.11 -10.52
C THR A 44 18.19 2.91 -9.95
N ARG A 45 18.36 3.06 -8.63
CA ARG A 45 19.66 3.05 -7.94
C ARG A 45 19.59 2.28 -6.60
N PRO A 46 18.98 1.08 -6.52
CA PRO A 46 18.78 0.36 -5.25
C PRO A 46 20.10 0.08 -4.51
N GLN A 47 21.17 -0.26 -5.23
CA GLN A 47 22.48 -0.50 -4.64
C GLN A 47 23.09 0.79 -4.06
N THR A 48 22.97 1.92 -4.75
CA THR A 48 23.53 3.20 -4.30
C THR A 48 22.88 3.65 -3.00
N ILE A 49 21.54 3.75 -3.00
CA ILE A 49 20.81 4.22 -1.82
C ILE A 49 20.87 3.18 -0.69
N GLY A 50 20.86 1.89 -1.02
CA GLY A 50 21.03 0.81 -0.04
C GLY A 50 22.36 0.85 0.68
N VAL A 51 23.46 1.15 -0.02
CA VAL A 51 24.78 1.38 0.60
C VAL A 51 24.78 2.68 1.42
N ALA A 52 24.11 3.75 0.96
CA ALA A 52 24.02 5.01 1.70
C ALA A 52 23.29 4.89 3.05
N PHE A 53 22.35 3.94 3.17
CA PHE A 53 21.67 3.62 4.43
C PHE A 53 22.39 2.61 5.31
N ASN A 54 23.47 1.99 4.82
CA ASN A 54 24.27 1.07 5.61
C ASN A 54 24.91 1.81 6.80
N ASP A 55 24.72 1.28 8.01
CA ASP A 55 25.18 1.90 9.27
C ASP A 55 24.65 3.33 9.51
N ASN A 56 23.49 3.68 8.95
CA ASN A 56 22.87 5.00 9.11
C ASN A 56 21.41 4.89 9.64
N PRO A 57 21.22 4.72 10.96
CA PRO A 57 19.90 4.51 11.53
C PRO A 57 18.98 5.73 11.39
N VAL A 58 19.55 6.95 11.38
CA VAL A 58 18.77 8.19 11.15
C VAL A 58 18.30 8.26 9.70
N GLY A 59 19.16 7.89 8.74
CA GLY A 59 18.79 7.81 7.32
C GLY A 59 17.67 6.80 7.07
N ILE A 60 17.78 5.61 7.66
CA ILE A 60 16.72 4.57 7.64
C ILE A 60 15.43 5.13 8.24
N MET A 61 15.50 5.75 9.43
CA MET A 61 14.33 6.35 10.09
C MET A 61 13.67 7.41 9.23
N MET A 62 14.42 8.31 8.60
CA MET A 62 13.84 9.35 7.76
C MET A 62 13.21 8.77 6.49
N PHE A 63 13.88 7.83 5.82
CA PHE A 63 13.40 7.27 4.56
C PHE A 63 12.15 6.39 4.72
N PHE A 64 12.13 5.51 5.72
CA PHE A 64 10.98 4.64 5.98
C PHE A 64 9.92 5.32 6.86
N GLY A 65 10.33 6.05 7.89
CA GLY A 65 9.42 6.74 8.82
C GLY A 65 8.56 7.80 8.14
N GLU A 66 9.06 8.46 7.10
CA GLU A 66 8.26 9.36 6.26
C GLU A 66 7.02 8.63 5.70
N LYS A 67 7.16 7.37 5.24
CA LYS A 67 6.03 6.61 4.71
C LYS A 67 5.00 6.27 5.79
N TYR A 68 5.43 5.99 7.02
CA TYR A 68 4.52 5.82 8.16
C TYR A 68 3.71 7.10 8.44
N ASN A 69 4.34 8.26 8.33
CA ASN A 69 3.67 9.54 8.53
C ASN A 69 2.70 9.91 7.38
N GLU A 70 3.06 9.61 6.12
CA GLU A 70 2.23 9.95 4.95
C GLU A 70 1.05 9.01 4.72
N LEU A 71 1.21 7.74 5.09
CA LEU A 71 0.30 6.67 4.69
C LEU A 71 -0.53 6.08 5.85
N ALA A 72 -0.25 6.45 7.09
CA ALA A 72 -1.16 6.13 8.19
C ALA A 72 -2.33 7.12 8.24
N ASP A 73 -3.46 6.69 8.83
CA ASP A 73 -4.63 7.52 9.06
C ASP A 73 -4.41 8.47 10.26
N PRO A 74 -4.27 9.78 10.02
CA PRO A 74 -4.05 10.75 11.10
C PRO A 74 -5.29 10.91 12.01
N SER A 75 -6.47 10.49 11.57
CA SER A 75 -7.72 10.61 12.34
C SER A 75 -7.86 9.58 13.45
N LEU A 76 -7.10 8.48 13.39
CA LEU A 76 -7.11 7.44 14.43
C LEU A 76 -6.47 7.93 15.74
N GLY A 77 -5.53 8.88 15.67
CA GLY A 77 -4.73 9.34 16.82
C GLY A 77 -3.77 8.30 17.40
N THR A 78 -3.90 7.03 17.01
CA THR A 78 -3.02 5.92 17.41
C THR A 78 -1.76 5.81 16.55
N ALA A 79 -1.81 6.27 15.29
CA ALA A 79 -0.67 6.30 14.39
C ALA A 79 0.24 7.53 14.63
N THR A 80 0.63 7.75 15.89
CA THR A 80 1.39 8.93 16.33
C THR A 80 2.61 8.51 17.13
N LEU A 81 3.66 9.35 17.15
CA LEU A 81 4.86 9.07 17.94
C LEU A 81 4.61 9.12 19.46
N ASP A 82 3.53 9.76 19.89
CA ASP A 82 3.09 9.80 21.31
C ASP A 82 2.38 8.50 21.73
N ASN A 83 1.97 7.66 20.77
CA ASN A 83 1.43 6.35 21.05
C ASN A 83 2.56 5.33 21.24
N GLU A 84 2.70 4.80 22.45
CA GLU A 84 3.79 3.89 22.82
C GLU A 84 3.84 2.62 21.96
N GLN A 85 2.68 2.03 21.64
CA GLN A 85 2.61 0.82 20.82
C GLN A 85 3.04 1.11 19.37
N TRP A 86 2.55 2.19 18.78
CA TRP A 86 2.94 2.61 17.43
C TRP A 86 4.43 2.91 17.35
N LEU A 87 4.96 3.66 18.32
CA LEU A 87 6.38 3.97 18.39
C LEU A 87 7.23 2.70 18.56
N HIS A 88 6.78 1.76 19.38
CA HIS A 88 7.44 0.47 19.56
C HIS A 88 7.50 -0.32 18.24
N ASP A 89 6.37 -0.43 17.53
CA ASP A 89 6.29 -1.22 16.30
C ASP A 89 7.09 -0.58 15.15
N LEU A 90 7.07 0.75 15.07
CA LEU A 90 7.92 1.52 14.16
C LEU A 90 9.40 1.28 14.47
N CYS A 91 9.83 1.49 15.72
CA CYS A 91 11.22 1.26 16.14
C CYS A 91 11.66 -0.18 15.91
N THR A 92 10.78 -1.15 16.14
CA THR A 92 11.03 -2.57 15.87
C THR A 92 11.29 -2.80 14.39
N THR A 93 10.43 -2.27 13.50
CA THR A 93 10.59 -2.42 12.05
C THR A 93 11.88 -1.76 11.54
N LEU A 94 12.17 -0.54 11.99
CA LEU A 94 13.40 0.17 11.61
C LEU A 94 14.65 -0.55 12.13
N SER A 95 14.58 -1.12 13.35
CA SER A 95 15.67 -1.92 13.92
C SER A 95 15.91 -3.19 13.12
N LEU A 96 14.85 -3.86 12.64
CA LEU A 96 15.00 -5.03 11.76
C LEU A 96 15.78 -4.65 10.50
N TYR A 97 15.45 -3.54 9.84
CA TYR A 97 16.21 -3.07 8.68
C TYR A 97 17.68 -2.75 9.03
N PHE A 98 17.92 -2.07 10.15
CA PHE A 98 19.27 -1.70 10.57
C PHE A 98 20.15 -2.91 10.92
N PHE A 99 19.62 -3.89 11.67
CA PHE A 99 20.39 -5.04 12.16
C PHE A 99 20.49 -6.22 11.18
N THR A 100 19.90 -6.11 9.98
CA THR A 100 19.92 -7.19 8.97
C THR A 100 20.52 -6.77 7.62
N PRO A 101 21.68 -6.09 7.55
CA PRO A 101 22.27 -5.72 6.27
C PRO A 101 22.51 -6.98 5.40
N PRO A 102 22.23 -6.94 4.07
CA PRO A 102 21.87 -5.76 3.26
C PRO A 102 20.35 -5.59 3.05
N SER A 103 19.50 -5.85 4.05
CA SER A 103 18.03 -5.93 3.91
C SER A 103 17.40 -4.70 3.24
N VAL A 104 17.86 -3.49 3.58
CA VAL A 104 17.41 -2.24 2.96
C VAL A 104 17.61 -2.25 1.44
N MET A 105 18.76 -2.71 0.94
CA MET A 105 19.01 -2.81 -0.50
C MET A 105 18.14 -3.91 -1.13
N THR A 106 18.07 -5.08 -0.49
CA THR A 106 17.34 -6.23 -1.06
C THR A 106 15.82 -6.00 -1.10
N SER A 107 15.26 -5.23 -0.16
CA SER A 107 13.83 -4.88 -0.17
C SER A 107 13.45 -3.97 -1.33
N MET A 108 14.41 -3.26 -1.92
CA MET A 108 14.21 -2.37 -3.08
C MET A 108 14.15 -3.12 -4.41
N LEU A 109 14.56 -4.40 -4.45
CA LEU A 109 14.62 -5.16 -5.69
C LEU A 109 13.23 -5.42 -6.28
N SER A 110 12.16 -5.40 -5.48
CA SER A 110 10.78 -5.42 -5.99
C SER A 110 10.49 -4.18 -6.85
N TYR A 111 10.92 -3.00 -6.42
CA TYR A 111 10.78 -1.76 -7.20
C TYR A 111 11.62 -1.78 -8.47
N TYR A 112 12.83 -2.35 -8.41
CA TYR A 112 13.72 -2.48 -9.58
C TYR A 112 13.19 -3.44 -10.64
N ASN A 113 12.62 -4.59 -10.24
CA ASN A 113 12.22 -5.65 -11.15
C ASN A 113 10.75 -5.58 -11.59
N ASN A 114 9.86 -4.99 -10.79
CA ASN A 114 8.44 -4.92 -11.13
C ASN A 114 8.15 -3.86 -12.18
N VAL A 115 6.96 -3.96 -12.78
CA VAL A 115 6.42 -2.85 -13.55
C VAL A 115 6.29 -1.61 -12.68
N ARG A 116 6.31 -0.44 -13.32
CA ARG A 116 6.22 0.83 -12.63
C ARG A 116 4.83 1.05 -12.04
N HIS A 117 4.71 1.81 -10.95
CA HIS A 117 3.45 1.99 -10.23
C HIS A 117 2.39 2.65 -11.11
N GLU A 118 2.79 3.60 -11.97
CA GLU A 118 1.93 4.25 -12.96
C GLU A 118 1.36 3.28 -14.01
N MET A 119 1.90 2.05 -14.08
CA MET A 119 1.46 1.00 -14.99
C MET A 119 0.62 -0.08 -14.30
N TYR A 120 0.50 -0.10 -12.97
CA TYR A 120 -0.17 -1.19 -12.25
C TYR A 120 -1.60 -1.42 -12.74
N THR A 121 -2.43 -0.38 -12.80
CA THR A 121 -3.83 -0.53 -13.24
C THR A 121 -3.96 -1.11 -14.65
N LYS A 122 -3.06 -0.75 -15.57
CA LYS A 122 -3.02 -1.29 -16.94
C LYS A 122 -2.42 -2.68 -17.01
N PHE A 123 -1.45 -2.98 -16.14
CA PHE A 123 -0.79 -4.28 -16.09
C PHE A 123 -1.75 -5.32 -15.51
N ASP A 124 -2.40 -5.01 -14.39
CA ASP A 124 -3.30 -5.91 -13.65
C ASP A 124 -4.59 -6.20 -14.43
N ALA A 125 -5.06 -5.26 -15.26
CA ALA A 125 -6.27 -5.43 -16.08
C ALA A 125 -6.05 -6.24 -17.38
N LYS A 126 -4.83 -6.70 -17.68
CA LYS A 126 -4.60 -7.58 -18.84
C LYS A 126 -5.16 -8.97 -18.57
N ASP A 127 -5.79 -9.59 -19.56
CA ASP A 127 -6.39 -10.94 -19.42
C ASP A 127 -5.39 -11.98 -18.89
N GLU A 128 -4.13 -11.92 -19.31
CA GLU A 128 -3.05 -12.80 -18.85
C GLU A 128 -2.66 -12.61 -17.36
N ASN A 129 -2.98 -11.45 -16.77
CA ASN A 129 -2.64 -11.08 -15.39
C ASN A 129 -3.84 -11.09 -14.43
N LEU A 130 -5.06 -11.31 -14.92
CA LEU A 130 -6.26 -11.31 -14.07
C LEU A 130 -6.15 -12.36 -12.96
N ILE A 131 -6.58 -11.97 -11.76
CA ILE A 131 -6.74 -12.91 -10.64
C ILE A 131 -7.97 -13.80 -10.92
N ARG A 132 -7.73 -15.09 -11.16
CA ARG A 132 -8.78 -16.06 -11.53
C ARG A 132 -9.29 -16.92 -10.37
N VAL A 133 -8.67 -16.81 -9.21
CA VAL A 133 -9.09 -17.49 -7.96
C VAL A 133 -10.02 -16.58 -7.14
N PRO A 134 -10.78 -17.11 -6.17
CA PRO A 134 -11.58 -16.29 -5.27
C PRO A 134 -10.76 -15.16 -4.64
N LEU A 135 -11.19 -13.93 -4.87
CA LEU A 135 -10.52 -12.73 -4.37
C LEU A 135 -11.38 -12.03 -3.31
N GLY A 136 -10.72 -11.64 -2.21
CA GLY A 136 -11.24 -10.71 -1.22
C GLY A 136 -10.40 -9.43 -1.17
N VAL A 137 -11.04 -8.26 -1.14
CA VAL A 137 -10.36 -6.97 -1.02
C VAL A 137 -10.95 -6.14 0.11
N SER A 138 -10.07 -5.65 0.98
CA SER A 138 -10.36 -4.61 1.96
C SER A 138 -9.64 -3.33 1.54
N THR A 139 -10.38 -2.23 1.41
CA THR A 139 -9.84 -0.92 1.02
C THR A 139 -9.99 0.08 2.16
N PHE A 140 -9.00 0.95 2.31
CA PHE A 140 -8.82 1.87 3.43
C PHE A 140 -8.60 3.29 2.91
N PRO A 141 -9.22 4.32 3.53
CA PRO A 141 -9.24 5.67 2.97
C PRO A 141 -7.88 6.34 2.91
N TYR A 142 -6.95 5.97 3.79
CA TYR A 142 -5.57 6.50 3.80
C TYR A 142 -4.54 5.55 3.16
N ASP A 143 -4.95 4.48 2.48
CA ASP A 143 -4.01 3.69 1.67
C ASP A 143 -3.45 4.54 0.50
N ALA A 144 -2.32 4.14 -0.08
CA ALA A 144 -1.71 4.81 -1.23
C ALA A 144 -2.56 4.69 -2.52
N PHE A 145 -3.45 3.70 -2.60
CA PHE A 145 -4.44 3.55 -3.67
C PHE A 145 -5.73 2.92 -3.13
N PRO A 146 -6.67 3.73 -2.59
CA PRO A 146 -7.99 3.27 -2.17
C PRO A 146 -8.87 2.99 -3.40
N ALA A 147 -8.69 1.81 -4.02
CA ALA A 147 -9.35 1.47 -5.27
C ALA A 147 -10.88 1.30 -5.07
N PRO A 148 -11.71 1.89 -5.94
CA PRO A 148 -13.15 1.64 -5.94
C PRO A 148 -13.43 0.19 -6.33
N LYS A 149 -14.60 -0.35 -5.92
CA LYS A 149 -14.97 -1.73 -6.22
C LYS A 149 -14.98 -1.99 -7.73
N SER A 150 -15.55 -1.06 -8.50
CA SER A 150 -15.61 -1.14 -9.96
C SER A 150 -14.22 -1.16 -10.60
N GLY A 151 -13.20 -0.57 -9.97
CA GLY A 151 -11.81 -0.67 -10.40
C GLY A 151 -11.21 -2.05 -10.11
N VAL A 152 -11.42 -2.57 -8.90
CA VAL A 152 -10.97 -3.93 -8.51
C VAL A 152 -11.58 -5.01 -9.39
N GLU A 153 -12.85 -4.87 -9.78
CA GLU A 153 -13.51 -5.82 -10.69
C GLU A 153 -12.84 -5.90 -12.08
N THR A 154 -12.01 -4.91 -12.46
CA THR A 154 -11.25 -4.96 -13.73
C THR A 154 -9.99 -5.83 -13.65
N THR A 155 -9.54 -6.22 -12.46
CA THR A 155 -8.27 -6.95 -12.24
C THR A 155 -8.47 -8.42 -11.87
N CYS A 156 -9.71 -8.89 -11.83
CA CYS A 156 -10.05 -10.24 -11.43
C CYS A 156 -11.30 -10.76 -12.14
N THR A 157 -11.48 -12.09 -12.12
CA THR A 157 -12.70 -12.73 -12.64
C THR A 157 -13.62 -13.26 -11.55
N ASP A 158 -13.18 -13.25 -10.28
CA ASP A 158 -13.90 -13.85 -9.16
C ASP A 158 -13.78 -13.07 -7.85
N LEU A 159 -14.24 -11.81 -7.85
CA LEU A 159 -14.34 -11.00 -6.63
C LEU A 159 -15.48 -11.49 -5.74
N LYS A 160 -15.15 -12.20 -4.66
CA LYS A 160 -16.12 -12.75 -3.69
C LYS A 160 -16.42 -11.79 -2.54
N PHE A 161 -15.42 -11.01 -2.15
CA PHE A 161 -15.52 -10.14 -0.98
C PHE A 161 -14.93 -8.78 -1.31
N PHE A 162 -15.66 -7.73 -0.97
CA PHE A 162 -15.18 -6.36 -1.03
C PHE A 162 -15.68 -5.59 0.19
N ARG A 163 -14.79 -4.95 0.92
CA ARG A 163 -15.14 -4.09 2.05
C ARG A 163 -14.38 -2.78 1.98
N ASP A 164 -15.14 -1.69 2.03
CA ASP A 164 -14.62 -0.33 2.05
C ASP A 164 -14.78 0.26 3.45
N HIS A 165 -13.65 0.46 4.13
CA HIS A 165 -13.61 0.93 5.52
C HIS A 165 -13.65 2.45 5.60
N ASP A 166 -14.13 3.00 6.72
CA ASP A 166 -14.26 4.45 6.92
C ASP A 166 -13.04 5.10 7.59
N ARG A 167 -12.09 4.28 8.04
CA ARG A 167 -10.86 4.68 8.74
C ARG A 167 -9.74 3.67 8.45
N GLY A 168 -8.51 4.07 8.72
CA GLY A 168 -7.30 3.29 8.50
C GLY A 168 -6.57 3.67 7.21
N GLY A 169 -5.28 3.38 7.19
CA GLY A 169 -4.38 3.67 6.08
C GLY A 169 -3.69 2.44 5.51
N HIS A 170 -2.48 2.66 5.00
CA HIS A 170 -1.67 1.65 4.35
C HIS A 170 -1.23 0.54 5.30
N PHE A 171 -1.04 0.86 6.58
CA PHE A 171 -0.61 -0.08 7.61
C PHE A 171 -1.82 -0.68 8.33
N ALA A 172 -2.84 -1.10 7.57
CA ALA A 172 -4.13 -1.55 8.09
C ALA A 172 -4.05 -2.58 9.23
N CYS A 173 -3.08 -3.52 9.18
CA CYS A 173 -2.88 -4.49 10.26
C CYS A 173 -2.36 -3.87 11.57
N MET A 174 -1.66 -2.75 11.51
CA MET A 174 -1.20 -1.99 12.68
C MET A 174 -2.25 -0.98 13.13
N GLU A 175 -2.96 -0.37 12.18
CA GLU A 175 -3.89 0.73 12.43
C GLU A 175 -5.30 0.24 12.84
N CYS A 176 -5.77 -0.84 12.21
CA CYS A 176 -7.12 -1.38 12.33
C CYS A 176 -7.09 -2.93 12.45
N PRO A 177 -6.38 -3.49 13.46
CA PRO A 177 -6.15 -4.93 13.56
C PRO A 177 -7.46 -5.73 13.69
N ASP A 178 -8.44 -5.21 14.43
CA ASP A 178 -9.72 -5.89 14.63
C ASP A 178 -10.54 -5.97 13.33
N GLU A 179 -10.54 -4.89 12.54
CA GLU A 179 -11.15 -4.87 11.21
C GLU A 179 -10.46 -5.87 10.27
N MET A 180 -9.13 -5.87 10.22
CA MET A 180 -8.38 -6.81 9.38
C MET A 180 -8.64 -8.27 9.78
N VAL A 181 -8.67 -8.58 11.08
CA VAL A 181 -8.98 -9.93 11.56
C VAL A 181 -10.41 -10.33 11.22
N ARG A 182 -11.38 -9.43 11.37
CA ARG A 182 -12.77 -9.67 11.01
C ARG A 182 -12.91 -9.94 9.51
N ASP A 183 -12.31 -9.10 8.67
CA ASP A 183 -12.34 -9.25 7.21
C ASP A 183 -11.77 -10.59 6.75
N MET A 184 -10.63 -11.00 7.31
CA MET A 184 -10.04 -12.32 7.03
C MET A 184 -10.99 -13.45 7.46
N ARG A 185 -11.57 -13.38 8.65
CA ARG A 185 -12.51 -14.41 9.13
C ARG A 185 -13.76 -14.50 8.27
N ASP A 186 -14.31 -13.38 7.84
CA ASP A 186 -15.50 -13.34 6.99
C ASP A 186 -15.20 -13.97 5.62
N PHE A 187 -14.08 -13.58 4.99
CA PHE A 187 -13.69 -14.12 3.69
C PHE A 187 -13.35 -15.61 3.76
N PHE A 188 -12.41 -16.01 4.63
CA PHE A 188 -11.98 -17.40 4.69
C PHE A 188 -13.07 -18.31 5.29
N GLY A 189 -13.89 -17.82 6.21
CA GLY A 189 -15.00 -18.59 6.79
C GLY A 189 -16.06 -19.01 5.77
N GLU A 190 -16.23 -18.23 4.70
CA GLU A 190 -17.21 -18.53 3.64
C GLU A 190 -16.56 -19.22 2.42
N TRP A 191 -15.37 -18.78 2.01
CA TRP A 191 -14.80 -19.14 0.70
C TRP A 191 -13.63 -20.12 0.77
N TYR A 192 -13.07 -20.39 1.94
CA TYR A 192 -12.05 -21.43 2.09
C TYR A 192 -12.70 -22.80 2.35
N LYS A 193 -12.38 -23.77 1.51
CA LYS A 193 -12.70 -25.17 1.72
C LYS A 193 -11.38 -25.91 1.95
N ALA A 194 -11.23 -26.47 3.15
CA ALA A 194 -10.08 -27.29 3.52
C ALA A 194 -10.06 -28.64 2.82
#